data_AF-A0ABD3X030-F1
#
_entry.id   AF-A0ABD3X030-F1
#
_cell.length_a   1.000
_cell.length_b   1.000
_cell.length_c   1.000
_cell.angle_alpha   90.00
_cell.angle_beta   90.00
_cell.angle_gamma   90.00
#
_symmetry.space_group_name_H-M   'P 1'
#
loop_
_entity.id
_entity.type
_entity.pdbx_description
1 polymer ?
#
loop_
_entity_poly.entity_id
_entity_poly.type
_entity_poly.pdbx_seq_one_letter_code
_entity_poly.pdbx_strand_id
1 'polypeptide(L)'
;MSICGSVNTFNKPPENPEVKSGSLCLIQQCGGITRKAHVFVRVYRSSFEHYAVICKDQKFSAQSGYMSLKNCTVCKCEDKDNQLRVTLNNFEGNGLIFECRTNWKYKTG
;
A
#
# COMPACT_ATOMS: atom_id res chain seq x y z
N MET A 1 -19.31 13.64 49.24
CA MET A 1 -19.91 12.41 48.68
C MET A 1 -19.75 12.52 47.15
N SER A 2 -19.05 11.57 46.55
CA SER A 2 -18.79 11.38 45.09
C SER A 2 -20.08 11.51 44.24
N ILE A 3 -20.07 11.69 42.90
CA ILE A 3 -19.33 10.91 41.90
C ILE A 3 -19.22 11.68 40.56
N CYS A 4 -18.02 11.71 39.97
CA CYS A 4 -17.82 11.95 38.54
C CYS A 4 -18.33 10.74 37.74
N GLY A 5 -19.00 10.95 36.61
CA GLY A 5 -19.31 9.84 35.72
C GLY A 5 -20.22 10.17 34.55
N SER A 6 -19.62 10.39 33.38
CA SER A 6 -20.05 9.73 32.16
C SER A 6 -18.83 9.65 31.25
N VAL A 7 -18.23 8.47 31.29
CA VAL A 7 -17.12 8.03 30.46
C VAL A 7 -17.63 8.03 29.02
N ASN A 8 -17.18 8.99 28.21
CA ASN A 8 -17.30 8.85 26.77
C ASN A 8 -16.55 7.58 26.39
N THR A 9 -17.30 6.60 25.90
CA THR A 9 -16.83 5.36 25.33
C THR A 9 -15.81 5.68 24.25
N PHE A 10 -14.52 5.57 24.59
CA PHE A 10 -13.46 5.45 23.61
C PHE A 10 -13.77 4.16 22.84
N ASN A 11 -14.32 4.30 21.64
CA ASN A 11 -14.34 3.22 20.67
C ASN A 11 -12.91 2.72 20.57
N LYS A 12 -12.68 1.47 21.02
CA LYS A 12 -11.39 0.81 20.89
C LYS A 12 -10.99 0.91 19.41
N PRO A 13 -9.88 1.59 19.06
CA PRO A 13 -9.45 1.65 17.67
C PRO A 13 -9.25 0.22 17.18
N PRO A 14 -9.64 -0.11 15.94
CA PRO A 14 -9.56 -1.47 15.43
C PRO A 14 -8.14 -2.03 15.62
N GLU A 15 -8.05 -3.22 16.20
CA GLU A 15 -6.82 -3.85 16.71
C GLU A 15 -5.77 -4.19 15.65
N ASN A 16 -5.97 -3.84 14.38
CA ASN A 16 -4.90 -3.82 13.40
C ASN A 16 -5.25 -2.87 12.25
N PRO A 17 -4.51 -1.76 12.05
CA PRO A 17 -4.77 -0.84 10.94
C PRO A 17 -4.40 -1.44 9.57
N GLU A 18 -3.79 -2.63 9.51
CA GLU A 18 -3.46 -3.31 8.24
C GLU A 18 -4.74 -3.76 7.52
N VAL A 19 -4.95 -3.26 6.30
CA VAL A 19 -6.09 -3.59 5.43
C VAL A 19 -5.77 -4.77 4.52
N LYS A 20 -4.54 -4.80 3.98
CA LYS A 20 -4.10 -5.84 3.04
C LYS A 20 -2.59 -5.90 3.00
N SER A 21 -2.07 -7.12 2.86
CA SER A 21 -0.66 -7.32 2.59
C SER A 21 -0.43 -8.41 1.55
N GLY A 22 0.74 -8.41 0.92
CA GLY A 22 1.08 -9.40 -0.08
C GLY A 22 2.42 -9.17 -0.77
N SER A 23 2.93 -10.24 -1.34
CA SER A 23 4.16 -10.22 -2.14
C SER A 23 3.86 -9.72 -3.55
N LEU A 24 4.57 -8.67 -3.96
CA LEU A 24 4.50 -8.07 -5.29
C LEU A 24 5.90 -8.00 -5.91
N CYS A 25 5.96 -7.75 -7.22
CA CYS A 25 7.21 -7.39 -7.87
C CYS A 25 7.18 -5.91 -8.25
N LEU A 26 8.06 -5.12 -7.66
CA LEU A 26 8.25 -3.72 -8.03
C LEU A 26 9.10 -3.65 -9.31
N ILE A 27 8.57 -2.98 -10.33
CA ILE A 27 9.24 -2.72 -11.59
C ILE A 27 9.78 -1.29 -11.56
N GLN A 28 11.09 -1.15 -11.77
CA GLN A 28 11.78 0.14 -11.80
C GLN A 28 12.45 0.33 -13.16
N GLN A 29 12.25 1.49 -13.76
CA GLN A 29 12.98 1.91 -14.96
C GLN A 29 14.11 2.85 -14.55
N CYS A 30 15.36 2.51 -14.91
CA CYS A 30 16.52 3.34 -14.65
C CYS A 30 17.45 3.32 -15.87
N GLY A 31 17.63 4.47 -16.53
CA GLY A 31 18.50 4.60 -17.70
C GLY A 31 18.13 3.67 -18.86
N GLY A 32 16.84 3.47 -19.14
CA GLY A 32 16.36 2.55 -20.17
C GLY A 32 16.37 1.06 -19.78
N ILE A 33 16.96 0.72 -18.63
CA ILE A 33 16.99 -0.65 -18.12
C ILE A 33 15.80 -0.88 -17.18
N THR A 34 15.06 -1.96 -17.40
CA THR A 34 14.00 -2.41 -16.50
C THR A 34 14.58 -3.35 -15.45
N ARG A 35 14.43 -3.00 -14.17
CA ARG A 35 14.78 -3.85 -13.02
C ARG A 35 13.52 -4.31 -12.29
N LYS A 36 13.57 -5.54 -11.78
CA LYS A 36 12.49 -6.16 -11.01
C LYS A 36 12.99 -6.47 -9.60
N ALA A 37 12.24 -6.04 -8.59
CA ALA A 37 12.54 -6.31 -7.18
C ALA A 37 11.35 -7.01 -6.52
N HIS A 38 11.59 -8.13 -5.85
CA HIS A 38 10.58 -8.76 -5.01
C HIS A 38 10.40 -7.95 -3.74
N VAL A 39 9.16 -7.60 -3.43
CA VAL A 39 8.81 -6.78 -2.27
C VAL A 39 7.58 -7.35 -1.57
N PHE A 40 7.47 -7.09 -0.27
CA PHE A 40 6.27 -7.34 0.50
C PHE A 40 5.61 -6.00 0.81
N VAL A 41 4.36 -5.82 0.37
CA VAL A 41 3.63 -4.57 0.56
C VAL A 41 2.58 -4.77 1.63
N ARG A 42 2.48 -3.81 2.56
CA ARG A 42 1.44 -3.73 3.59
C ARG A 42 0.71 -2.41 3.46
N VAL A 43 -0.60 -2.46 3.35
CA VAL A 43 -1.47 -1.27 3.26
C VAL A 43 -2.16 -1.08 4.59
N TYR A 44 -2.05 0.13 5.13
CA TYR A 44 -2.64 0.51 6.39
C TYR A 44 -3.69 1.60 6.19
N ARG A 45 -4.74 1.55 7.00
CA ARG A 45 -5.79 2.56 7.07
C ARG A 45 -5.96 3.02 8.50
N SER A 46 -5.81 4.32 8.70
CA SER A 46 -6.22 5.04 9.91
C SER A 46 -7.34 6.02 9.60
N SER A 47 -7.92 6.63 10.62
CA SER A 47 -8.91 7.71 10.47
C SER A 47 -8.33 8.99 9.87
N PHE A 48 -7.01 9.15 9.86
CA PHE A 48 -6.34 10.37 9.40
C PHE A 48 -5.67 10.19 8.03
N GLU A 49 -5.14 8.99 7.76
CA GLU A 49 -4.38 8.70 6.55
C GLU A 49 -4.39 7.21 6.19
N HIS A 50 -4.32 6.94 4.87
CA HIS A 50 -3.99 5.63 4.31
C HIS A 50 -2.56 5.65 3.78
N TYR A 51 -1.80 4.60 4.03
CA TYR A 51 -0.42 4.51 3.60
C TYR A 51 -0.03 3.06 3.26
N ALA A 52 1.02 2.92 2.45
CA ALA A 52 1.63 1.64 2.14
C ALA A 52 3.07 1.61 2.65
N VAL A 53 3.46 0.46 3.20
CA VAL A 53 4.85 0.14 3.54
C VAL A 53 5.34 -0.92 2.57
N ILE A 54 6.49 -0.68 1.95
CA ILE A 54 7.14 -1.58 1.00
C ILE A 54 8.41 -2.12 1.65
N CYS A 55 8.40 -3.41 1.98
CA CYS A 55 9.52 -4.11 2.59
C CYS A 55 10.26 -4.96 1.54
N LYS A 56 11.58 -5.14 1.70
CA LYS A 56 12.36 -6.07 0.87
C LYS A 56 11.97 -7.54 1.11
N ASP A 57 11.53 -7.85 2.32
CA ASP A 57 11.05 -9.18 2.72
C ASP A 57 9.78 -9.06 3.57
N GLN A 58 9.19 -10.19 3.99
CA GLN A 58 7.96 -10.20 4.78
C GLN A 58 8.15 -9.60 6.19
N LYS A 59 9.41 -9.53 6.67
CA LYS A 59 9.74 -8.96 7.97
C LYS A 59 9.78 -7.44 7.82
N PHE A 60 9.26 -6.74 8.82
CA PHE A 60 9.46 -5.30 8.86
C PHE A 60 10.95 -5.06 9.12
N SER A 61 11.64 -4.49 8.13
CA SER A 61 13.06 -4.16 8.24
C SER A 61 13.24 -2.65 8.24
N ALA A 62 14.35 -2.17 8.79
CA ALA A 62 14.67 -0.74 8.81
C ALA A 62 14.81 -0.12 7.39
N GLN A 63 14.93 -0.94 6.35
CA GLN A 63 15.03 -0.53 4.94
C GLN A 63 13.68 -0.58 4.21
N SER A 64 12.59 -0.24 4.91
CA SER A 64 11.25 -0.22 4.33
C SER A 64 10.94 1.15 3.73
N GLY A 65 10.37 1.17 2.52
CA GLY A 65 9.86 2.39 1.90
C GLY A 65 8.48 2.73 2.44
N TYR A 66 8.26 4.00 2.78
CA TYR A 66 6.94 4.52 3.16
C TYR A 66 6.33 5.30 2.00
N MET A 67 5.05 5.04 1.72
CA MET A 67 4.28 5.72 0.69
C MET A 67 2.96 6.19 1.28
N SER A 68 2.75 7.51 1.31
CA SER A 68 1.41 8.07 1.52
C SER A 68 0.52 7.72 0.34
N LEU A 69 -0.67 7.19 0.60
CA LEU A 69 -1.69 6.94 -0.42
C LEU A 69 -2.67 8.11 -0.54
N LYS A 70 -2.39 9.24 0.13
CA LYS A 70 -3.21 10.44 0.04
C LYS A 70 -3.16 10.97 -1.39
N ASN A 71 -4.33 11.08 -2.01
CA ASN A 71 -4.49 11.52 -3.39
C ASN A 71 -3.67 10.71 -4.40
N CYS A 72 -3.34 9.45 -4.13
CA CYS A 72 -2.71 8.61 -5.15
C CYS A 72 -3.75 8.19 -6.21
N THR A 73 -3.29 8.01 -7.44
CA THR A 73 -4.10 7.36 -8.49
C THR A 73 -3.53 5.97 -8.76
N VAL A 74 -4.42 5.00 -8.95
CA VAL A 74 -4.05 3.63 -9.30
C VAL A 74 -4.70 3.28 -10.62
N CYS A 75 -3.89 2.93 -11.60
CA CYS A 75 -4.36 2.48 -12.91
C CYS A 75 -3.74 1.13 -13.27
N LYS A 76 -4.48 0.35 -14.05
CA LYS A 76 -3.93 -0.85 -14.69
C LYS A 76 -2.98 -0.41 -15.80
N CYS A 77 -1.85 -1.08 -15.97
CA CYS A 77 -0.98 -0.81 -17.11
C CYS A 77 -1.63 -1.34 -18.40
N GLU A 78 -1.57 -0.54 -19.47
CA GLU A 78 -2.01 -0.97 -20.80
C GLU A 78 -1.26 -2.23 -21.21
N ASP A 79 -1.96 -3.18 -21.83
CA ASP A 79 -1.43 -4.46 -22.32
C ASP A 79 -0.81 -5.41 -21.28
N LYS A 80 -0.99 -5.15 -19.97
CA LYS A 80 -0.47 -5.98 -18.88
C LYS A 80 -1.52 -6.28 -17.82
N ASP A 81 -2.10 -7.48 -17.89
CA ASP A 81 -3.20 -7.89 -17.00
C ASP A 81 -2.86 -7.97 -15.52
N ASN A 82 -1.59 -8.15 -15.21
CA ASN A 82 -1.09 -8.33 -13.85
C ASN A 82 -0.29 -7.13 -13.34
N GLN A 83 -0.28 -6.01 -14.05
CA GLN A 83 0.47 -4.82 -13.64
C GLN A 83 -0.45 -3.64 -13.30
N LEU A 84 -0.08 -2.95 -12.23
CA LEU A 84 -0.73 -1.74 -11.77
C LEU A 84 0.33 -0.66 -11.55
N ARG A 85 0.02 0.56 -11.97
CA ARG A 85 0.80 1.76 -11.71
C ARG A 85 0.11 2.57 -10.62
N VAL A 86 0.88 2.89 -9.58
CA VAL A 86 0.49 3.79 -8.49
C VAL A 86 1.21 5.11 -8.71
N THR A 87 0.48 6.16 -9.07
CA THR A 87 1.04 7.50 -9.24
C THR A 87 0.76 8.32 -7.99
N LEU A 88 1.81 8.85 -7.38
CA LEU A 88 1.73 9.70 -6.19
C LEU A 88 1.60 11.15 -6.61
N ASN A 89 0.72 11.90 -5.94
CA ASN A 89 0.40 13.27 -6.31
C ASN A 89 1.53 14.29 -6.14
N ASN A 90 2.64 13.92 -5.49
CA ASN A 90 3.64 14.89 -5.05
C ASN A 90 4.81 15.14 -6.00
N PHE A 91 5.11 14.30 -7.00
CA PHE A 91 6.24 14.57 -7.91
C PHE A 91 6.07 13.91 -9.30
N GLU A 92 6.04 14.75 -10.34
CA GLU A 92 6.56 14.49 -11.70
C GLU A 92 6.22 13.14 -12.35
N GLY A 93 4.96 12.68 -12.33
CA GLY A 93 4.49 11.60 -13.20
C GLY A 93 5.17 10.23 -13.05
N ASN A 94 6.12 10.09 -12.11
CA ASN A 94 6.87 8.87 -11.85
C ASN A 94 6.09 8.00 -10.87
N GLY A 95 5.20 7.17 -11.39
CA GLY A 95 4.47 6.17 -10.62
C GLY A 95 5.30 4.91 -10.33
N LEU A 96 5.00 4.22 -9.23
CA LEU A 96 5.53 2.88 -8.97
C LEU A 96 4.70 1.85 -9.73
N ILE A 97 5.37 0.94 -10.43
CA ILE A 97 4.70 -0.17 -11.13
C ILE A 97 4.88 -1.44 -10.32
N PHE A 98 3.77 -2.09 -9.98
CA PHE A 98 3.76 -3.37 -9.31
C PHE A 98 3.18 -4.45 -10.22
N GLU A 99 3.80 -5.62 -10.20
CA GLU A 99 3.37 -6.81 -10.91
C GLU A 99 2.93 -7.90 -9.91
N CYS A 100 1.72 -8.41 -10.11
CA CYS A 100 1.16 -9.54 -9.37
C CYS A 100 1.60 -10.86 -10.01
N ARG A 101 1.97 -11.86 -9.18
CA ARG A 101 2.39 -13.19 -9.66
C ARG A 101 1.26 -14.08 -10.21
N THR A 102 -0.01 -13.71 -10.01
CA THR A 102 -1.17 -14.47 -10.49
C THR A 102 -2.28 -13.57 -11.00
N ASN A 103 -2.94 -14.01 -12.08
CA ASN A 103 -4.01 -13.32 -12.80
C ASN A 103 -5.05 -12.74 -11.83
N TRP A 104 -5.27 -11.43 -11.93
CA TRP A 104 -6.35 -10.74 -11.27
C TRP A 104 -7.68 -11.30 -11.81
N LYS A 105 -8.27 -12.29 -11.14
CA LYS A 105 -9.66 -12.68 -11.35
C LYS A 105 -10.47 -12.03 -10.24
N TYR A 106 -11.20 -10.96 -10.57
CA TYR A 106 -12.29 -10.49 -9.71
C TYR A 106 -13.26 -11.66 -9.51
N LYS A 107 -13.51 -12.06 -8.26
CA LYS A 107 -14.79 -12.68 -7.93
C LYS A 107 -15.78 -11.53 -7.76
N THR A 108 -16.52 -11.22 -8.81
CA THR A 108 -17.81 -10.54 -8.65
C THR A 108 -18.73 -11.51 -7.94
N GLY A 109 -19.11 -11.18 -6.71
CA GLY A 109 -20.25 -11.79 -6.03
C GLY A 109 -21.55 -11.21 -6.56
#